data_AF-A0A933Y3I8-F1
#
_entry.id   AF-A0A933Y3I8-F1
#
_cell.length_a   1.000
_cell.length_b   1.000
_cell.length_c   1.000
_cell.angle_alpha   90.00
_cell.angle_beta   90.00
_cell.angle_gamma   90.00
#
_symmetry.space_group_name_H-M   'P 1'
#
loop_
_entity.id
_entity.type
_entity.pdbx_description
1 polymer ?
#
loop_
_entity_poly.entity_id
_entity_poly.type
_entity_poly.pdbx_seq_one_letter_code
_entity_poly.pdbx_strand_id
1 'polypeptide(L)'
;MSPNHTLARLCRRYQVPYEDAEHLLPLVTRAVGATDERIRRSMLNVVESTLRRLGEERRYRQNLESHLERQHLIALAAVLHRWEPRDAPPPSTT
;
A
#
# COMPACT_ATOMS: atom_id res chain seq x y z
N MET A 1 -14.77 -2.55 -22.97
CA MET A 1 -13.56 -2.17 -22.19
C MET A 1 -12.76 -3.43 -21.89
N SER A 2 -11.43 -3.41 -21.98
CA SER A 2 -10.61 -4.59 -21.64
C SER A 2 -10.49 -4.75 -20.11
N PRO A 3 -10.72 -5.95 -19.53
CA PRO A 3 -10.53 -6.21 -18.11
C PRO A 3 -9.13 -5.86 -17.60
N ASN A 4 -8.10 -6.18 -18.39
CA ASN A 4 -6.70 -5.86 -18.07
C ASN A 4 -6.49 -4.35 -17.93
N HIS A 5 -7.08 -3.57 -18.85
CA HIS A 5 -6.99 -2.11 -18.79
C HIS A 5 -7.75 -1.55 -17.58
N THR A 6 -8.89 -2.13 -17.23
CA THR A 6 -9.65 -1.73 -16.03
C THR A 6 -8.83 -1.99 -14.77
N LEU A 7 -8.26 -3.20 -14.63
CA LEU A 7 -7.44 -3.55 -13.48
C LEU A 7 -6.18 -2.67 -13.40
N ALA A 8 -5.46 -2.50 -14.50
CA ALA A 8 -4.26 -1.66 -14.55
C ALA A 8 -4.54 -0.19 -14.14
N ARG A 9 -5.70 0.35 -14.57
CA ARG A 9 -6.13 1.70 -14.16
C ARG A 9 -6.41 1.78 -12.66
N LEU A 10 -7.10 0.79 -12.10
CA LEU A 10 -7.39 0.74 -10.67
C LEU A 10 -6.10 0.56 -9.84
N CYS A 11 -5.19 -0.29 -10.29
CA CYS A 11 -3.87 -0.49 -9.68
C CYS A 11 -3.08 0.83 -9.62
N ARG A 12 -3.00 1.58 -10.72
CA ARG A 12 -2.37 2.91 -10.76
C ARG A 12 -3.01 3.90 -9.79
N ARG A 13 -4.34 3.90 -9.68
CA ARG A 13 -5.08 4.80 -8.77
C ARG A 13 -4.71 4.55 -7.30
N TYR A 14 -4.54 3.30 -6.90
CA TYR A 14 -4.20 2.92 -5.53
C TYR A 14 -2.71 2.67 -5.30
N GLN A 15 -1.87 2.97 -6.30
CA GLN A 15 -0.41 2.77 -6.26
C GLN A 15 0.00 1.32 -5.91
N VAL A 16 -0.76 0.35 -6.42
CA VAL A 16 -0.47 -1.07 -6.28
C VAL A 16 0.17 -1.57 -7.58
N PRO A 17 1.28 -2.33 -7.55
CA PRO A 17 1.80 -3.01 -8.72
C PRO A 17 0.77 -3.97 -9.31
N TYR A 18 0.80 -4.13 -10.63
CA TYR A 18 -0.15 -5.01 -11.30
C TYR A 18 0.00 -6.48 -10.85
N GLU A 19 1.24 -6.94 -10.64
CA GLU A 19 1.59 -8.28 -10.17
C GLU A 19 0.89 -8.60 -8.83
N ASP A 20 0.89 -7.65 -7.89
CA ASP A 20 0.26 -7.79 -6.58
C ASP A 20 -1.28 -7.91 -6.69
N ALA A 21 -1.87 -7.49 -7.81
CA ALA A 21 -3.31 -7.42 -8.03
C ALA A 21 -3.83 -8.39 -9.10
N GLU A 22 -2.96 -9.18 -9.73
CA GLU A 22 -3.30 -10.08 -10.85
C GLU A 22 -4.39 -11.09 -10.46
N HIS A 23 -4.40 -11.53 -9.20
CA HIS A 23 -5.41 -12.41 -8.63
C HIS A 23 -6.84 -11.82 -8.65
N LEU A 24 -7.00 -10.50 -8.81
CA LEU A 24 -8.30 -9.83 -8.93
C LEU A 24 -8.84 -9.82 -10.37
N LEU A 25 -8.02 -10.21 -11.35
CA LEU A 25 -8.39 -10.16 -12.78
C LEU A 25 -9.66 -10.98 -13.11
N PRO A 26 -9.88 -12.19 -12.55
CA PRO A 26 -11.12 -12.93 -12.80
C PRO A 26 -12.37 -12.16 -12.32
N LEU A 27 -12.27 -11.44 -11.20
CA LEU A 27 -13.38 -10.65 -10.66
C LEU A 27 -13.67 -9.42 -11.53
N VAL A 28 -12.61 -8.74 -11.99
CA VAL A 28 -12.73 -7.63 -12.94
C VAL A 28 -13.31 -8.10 -14.27
N THR A 29 -12.91 -9.29 -14.74
CA THR A 29 -13.44 -9.89 -15.97
C THR A 29 -14.93 -10.15 -15.85
N ARG A 30 -15.38 -10.73 -14.73
CA ARG A 30 -16.81 -10.92 -14.44
C ARG A 30 -17.57 -9.59 -14.36
N ALA A 31 -16.98 -8.58 -13.73
CA ALA A 31 -17.61 -7.26 -13.62
C ALA A 31 -17.78 -6.60 -15.00
N VAL A 32 -16.77 -6.67 -15.86
CA VAL A 32 -16.82 -6.10 -17.23
C VAL A 32 -17.85 -6.84 -18.11
N GLY A 33 -18.04 -8.14 -17.91
CA GLY A 33 -19.03 -8.95 -18.62
C GLY A 33 -20.45 -8.89 -18.04
N ALA A 34 -20.67 -8.23 -16.91
CA ALA A 34 -21.98 -8.19 -16.27
C ALA A 34 -22.92 -7.21 -16.99
N THR A 35 -24.10 -7.70 -17.40
CA THR A 35 -25.16 -6.87 -17.99
C THR A 35 -25.89 -6.02 -16.93
N ASP A 36 -25.99 -6.53 -15.71
CA ASP A 36 -26.59 -5.79 -14.59
C ASP A 36 -25.59 -4.79 -14.01
N GLU A 37 -25.97 -3.52 -14.12
CA GLU A 37 -25.18 -2.38 -13.65
C GLU A 37 -24.94 -2.36 -12.14
N ARG A 38 -25.89 -2.84 -11.33
CA ARG A 38 -25.72 -2.95 -9.87
C ARG A 38 -24.70 -4.03 -9.53
N ILE A 39 -24.76 -5.17 -10.20
CA ILE A 39 -23.81 -6.27 -10.01
C ILE A 39 -22.41 -5.82 -10.43
N ARG A 40 -22.28 -5.18 -11.60
CA ARG A 40 -21.03 -4.60 -12.08
C ARG A 40 -20.41 -3.64 -11.07
N ARG A 41 -21.18 -2.68 -10.56
CA ARG A 41 -20.71 -1.72 -9.56
C ARG A 41 -20.31 -2.39 -8.26
N SER A 42 -21.10 -3.35 -7.77
CA SER A 42 -20.78 -4.10 -6.55
C SER A 42 -19.44 -4.82 -6.67
N MET A 43 -19.22 -5.55 -7.77
CA MET A 43 -17.95 -6.25 -8.00
C MET A 43 -16.77 -5.28 -8.10
N LEU A 44 -16.91 -4.17 -8.82
CA LEU A 44 -15.86 -3.17 -8.92
C LEU A 44 -15.57 -2.49 -7.58
N ASN A 45 -16.58 -2.26 -6.74
CA ASN A 45 -16.39 -1.71 -5.39
C ASN A 45 -15.57 -2.64 -4.50
N VAL A 46 -15.78 -3.95 -4.61
CA VAL A 46 -14.96 -4.95 -3.89
C VAL A 46 -13.52 -4.90 -4.38
N VAL A 47 -13.30 -4.85 -5.70
CA VAL A 47 -11.94 -4.71 -6.26
C VAL A 47 -11.27 -3.41 -5.76
N GLU A 48 -11.99 -2.28 -5.77
CA GLU A 48 -11.47 -1.01 -5.29
C GLU A 48 -11.14 -1.01 -3.79
N SER A 49 -11.97 -1.65 -2.96
CA SER A 49 -11.70 -1.74 -1.51
C SER A 49 -10.48 -2.60 -1.21
N THR A 50 -10.32 -3.73 -1.92
CA THR A 50 -9.13 -4.58 -1.80
C THR A 50 -7.87 -3.84 -2.23
N LEU A 51 -7.90 -3.16 -3.39
CA LEU A 51 -6.73 -2.42 -3.88
C LEU A 51 -6.35 -1.26 -2.97
N ARG A 52 -7.34 -0.56 -2.39
CA ARG A 52 -7.08 0.49 -1.40
C ARG A 52 -6.33 -0.04 -0.19
N ARG A 53 -6.79 -1.17 0.36
CA ARG A 53 -6.15 -1.83 1.50
C ARG A 53 -4.71 -2.25 1.18
N LEU A 54 -4.48 -2.88 0.02
CA LEU A 54 -3.13 -3.26 -0.42
C LEU A 54 -2.20 -2.04 -0.55
N GLY A 55 -2.71 -0.93 -1.09
CA GLY A 55 -1.96 0.32 -1.19
C GLY A 55 -1.60 0.89 0.18
N GLU A 56 -2.55 0.87 1.14
CA GLU A 56 -2.33 1.31 2.52
C GLU A 56 -1.29 0.44 3.25
N GLU A 57 -1.42 -0.89 3.16
CA GLU A 57 -0.46 -1.84 3.77
C GLU A 57 0.94 -1.67 3.18
N ARG A 58 1.06 -1.39 1.88
CA ARG A 58 2.36 -1.12 1.23
C ARG A 58 2.99 0.18 1.74
N ARG A 59 2.22 1.26 1.78
CA ARG A 59 2.70 2.55 2.30
C ARG A 59 3.10 2.44 3.76
N TYR A 60 2.33 1.70 4.56
CA TYR A 60 2.65 1.44 5.96
C TYR A 60 4.01 0.72 6.10
N ARG A 61 4.23 -0.35 5.33
CA ARG A 61 5.52 -1.07 5.34
C ARG A 61 6.69 -0.18 4.92
N GLN A 62 6.54 0.60 3.85
CA GLN A 62 7.58 1.52 3.40
C GLN A 62 7.92 2.58 4.47
N ASN A 63 6.91 3.12 5.15
CA ASN A 63 7.10 4.07 6.23
C ASN A 63 7.79 3.43 7.45
N LEU A 64 7.41 2.20 7.78
CA LEU A 64 8.04 1.44 8.86
C LEU A 64 9.52 1.16 8.58
N GLU A 65 9.84 0.67 7.37
CA GLU A 65 11.22 0.44 6.93
C GLU A 65 12.05 1.72 7.01
N SER A 66 11.52 2.83 6.48
CA SER A 66 12.19 4.14 6.52
C SER A 66 12.41 4.64 7.97
N HIS A 67 11.45 4.38 8.86
CA HIS A 67 11.57 4.75 10.26
C HIS A 67 12.66 3.95 10.98
N LEU A 68 12.70 2.64 10.76
CA LEU A 68 13.70 1.75 11.34
C LEU A 68 15.11 2.07 10.82
N GLU A 69 15.25 2.35 9.52
CA GLU A 69 16.52 2.78 8.93
C GLU A 69 17.01 4.08 9.56
N ARG A 70 16.12 5.08 9.72
CA ARG A 70 16.46 6.33 10.39
C ARG A 70 16.91 6.11 11.83
N GLN A 71 16.24 5.23 12.58
CA GLN A 71 16.64 4.90 13.95
C GLN A 71 18.03 4.25 14.00
N HIS A 72 18.34 3.34 13.08
CA HIS A 72 19.67 2.75 12.97
C HIS A 72 20.75 3.78 12.66
N LEU A 73 20.50 4.70 11.72
CA LEU A 73 21.45 5.76 11.38
C LEU A 73 21.70 6.71 12.57
N ILE A 74 20.66 7.05 13.33
CA ILE A 74 20.79 7.84 14.56
C ILE A 74 21.63 7.09 15.60
N ALA A 75 21.35 5.81 15.82
CA ALA A 75 22.11 4.98 16.77
C ALA A 75 23.58 4.87 16.37
N LEU A 76 23.88 4.65 15.08
CA LEU A 76 25.25 4.62 14.57
C LEU A 76 25.97 5.96 14.77
N ALA A 77 25.31 7.07 14.47
CA ALA A 77 25.88 8.40 14.65
C ALA A 77 26.13 8.72 16.14
N ALA A 78 25.25 8.29 17.04
CA ALA A 78 25.46 8.42 18.48
C ALA A 78 26.71 7.64 18.95
N VAL A 79 26.89 6.41 18.46
CA VAL A 79 28.05 5.57 18.83
C VAL A 79 29.36 6.09 18.23
N LEU A 80 29.37 6.42 16.93
CA LEU A 80 30.59 6.78 16.20
C LEU A 80 31.03 8.23 16.44
N HIS A 81 30.08 9.14 16.61
CA HIS A 81 30.36 10.57 16.67
C HIS A 81 30.02 11.20 18.02
N ARG A 82 29.58 10.41 19.02
CA ARG A 82 29.04 10.92 20.30
C ARG A 82 27.96 11.98 20.07
N TRP A 83 27.22 11.82 18.98
CA TRP A 83 26.20 12.78 18.58
C TRP A 83 24.91 12.50 19.34
N GLU A 84 24.46 13.45 20.16
CA GLU A 84 23.16 13.39 20.84
C GLU A 84 22.15 14.25 20.06
N PRO A 85 21.16 13.64 19.38
CA PRO A 85 20.09 14.39 18.74
C PRO A 85 19.17 14.96 19.81
N ARG A 86 19.01 16.29 19.84
CA ARG A 86 18.17 17.01 20.81
C ARG A 86 16.66 16.72 20.70
N ASP A 87 16.22 16.03 19.65
CA ASP A 87 14.80 15.70 19.39
C ASP A 87 14.42 14.26 19.75
N ALA A 88 15.24 13.54 20.52
CA ALA A 88 14.84 12.22 21.02
C ALA A 88 13.65 12.38 22.00
N PRO A 89 12.48 11.75 21.76
CA PRO A 89 11.41 11.74 22.75
C PRO A 89 11.92 11.12 24.05
N PRO A 90 11.52 11.66 25.22
CA PRO A 90 12.07 11.23 26.50
C PRO A 90 11.83 9.72 26.70
N PRO A 91 12.78 9.00 27.32
CA PRO A 91 12.62 7.58 27.58
C PRO A 91 11.37 7.37 28.44
N SER A 92 10.46 6.52 27.95
CA SER A 92 9.30 6.09 28.74
C SER A 92 9.79 5.30 29.94
N THR A 93 9.86 5.94 31.10
CA THR A 93 10.09 5.30 32.39
C THR A 93 8.92 4.40 32.73
N THR A 94 9.16 3.09 32.82
CA THR A 94 8.34 2.14 33.60
C THR A 94 9.16 1.69 34.79
#